data_AF-A0A374I0E2-F1
#
_entry.id   AF-A0A374I0E2-F1
#
_cell.length_a   1.000
_cell.length_b   1.000
_cell.length_c   1.000
_cell.angle_alpha   90.00
_cell.angle_beta   90.00
_cell.angle_gamma   90.00
#
_symmetry.space_group_name_H-M   'P 1'
#
loop_
_entity.id
_entity.type
_entity.pdbx_description
1 polymer ?
#
loop_
_entity_poly.entity_id
_entity_poly.type
_entity_poly.pdbx_seq_one_letter_code
_entity_poly.pdbx_strand_id
1 'polypeptide(L)'
;MKTVIINGQNHKGSTYHIGKLLADKIGGEVTEFFLPRDFSDYCIGCAQCFSVAADKCPHFEKQQPILKAMDEADLIILTSPVYVYHVTAPMKNFLDHQGHRWMVHRPRPEMFHKQAVCISTAAGAGMKSTNKDMQDSLFFWGVPKVYKIGIAVRSVNWDTVSPKIRQKIDQAVDKTAAKILKNNGKVKPGIKTKGFFSVMRMLQSKGGLSKPDAEYWKAMGWTGNKRPWK
;
A
#
# COMPACT_ATOMS: atom_id res chain seq x y z
N MET A 1 -1.77 -16.49 6.76
CA MET A 1 -1.47 -15.31 5.91
C MET A 1 -0.73 -14.33 6.78
N LYS A 2 0.42 -13.83 6.34
CA LYS A 2 1.10 -12.72 7.02
C LYS A 2 0.49 -11.41 6.58
N THR A 3 -0.01 -10.62 7.52
CA THR A 3 -0.63 -9.32 7.24
C THR A 3 0.20 -8.21 7.86
N VAL A 4 0.48 -7.16 7.09
CA VAL A 4 0.97 -5.90 7.64
C VAL A 4 -0.15 -4.86 7.60
N ILE A 5 -0.35 -4.16 8.72
CA ILE A 5 -1.27 -3.03 8.81
C ILE A 5 -0.45 -1.77 9.04
N ILE A 6 -0.66 -0.76 8.19
CA ILE A 6 -0.07 0.57 8.35
C ILE A 6 -1.20 1.57 8.55
N ASN A 7 -1.32 2.05 9.78
CA ASN A 7 -2.33 3.02 10.17
C ASN A 7 -1.79 4.44 9.99
N GLY A 8 -2.51 5.30 9.27
CA GLY A 8 -2.14 6.71 9.04
C GLY A 8 -2.34 7.63 10.24
N GLN A 9 -2.79 7.09 11.37
CA GLN A 9 -3.00 7.80 12.64
C GLN A 9 -2.62 6.93 13.82
N ASN A 10 -2.18 7.57 14.91
CA ASN A 10 -1.87 6.90 16.18
C ASN A 10 -3.13 6.50 16.96
N HIS A 11 -4.20 7.27 16.82
CA HIS A 11 -5.44 7.02 17.55
C HIS A 11 -6.24 5.87 16.90
N LYS A 12 -6.90 5.08 17.74
CA LYS A 12 -7.72 3.92 17.32
C LYS A 12 -9.14 4.35 16.98
N GLY A 13 -9.29 5.11 15.90
CA GLY A 13 -10.60 5.54 15.38
C GLY A 13 -11.30 4.50 14.50
N SER A 14 -12.42 4.86 13.88
CA SER A 14 -13.21 3.95 13.05
C SER A 14 -12.42 3.31 11.90
N THR A 15 -11.53 4.06 11.24
CA THR A 15 -10.67 3.52 10.16
C THR A 15 -9.77 2.39 10.66
N TYR A 16 -9.13 2.57 11.83
CA TYR A 16 -8.32 1.54 12.48
C TYR A 16 -9.18 0.30 12.82
N HIS A 17 -10.34 0.50 13.45
CA HIS A 17 -11.20 -0.62 13.86
C HIS A 17 -11.67 -1.45 12.66
N ILE A 18 -11.97 -0.83 11.52
CA ILE A 18 -12.32 -1.56 10.28
C ILE A 18 -11.12 -2.36 9.77
N GLY A 19 -9.91 -1.80 9.81
CA GLY A 19 -8.68 -2.50 9.43
C GLY A 19 -8.39 -3.70 10.34
N LYS A 20 -8.55 -3.52 11.65
CA LYS A 20 -8.40 -4.57 12.66
C LYS A 20 -9.44 -5.68 12.48
N LEU A 21 -10.73 -5.33 12.33
CA LEU A 21 -11.80 -6.30 12.06
C LEU A 21 -11.53 -7.11 10.80
N LEU A 22 -11.02 -6.48 9.74
CA LEU A 22 -10.63 -7.19 8.53
C LEU A 22 -9.48 -8.17 8.80
N ALA A 23 -8.41 -7.72 9.44
CA ALA A 23 -7.27 -8.58 9.77
C ALA A 23 -7.67 -9.77 10.65
N ASP A 24 -8.54 -9.55 11.64
CA ASP A 24 -9.05 -10.60 12.52
C ASP A 24 -9.84 -11.67 11.76
N LYS A 25 -10.65 -11.27 10.76
CA LYS A 25 -11.36 -12.23 9.90
C LYS A 25 -10.47 -12.97 8.91
N ILE A 26 -9.36 -12.37 8.49
CA ILE A 26 -8.36 -13.05 7.67
C ILE A 26 -7.59 -14.09 8.50
N GLY A 27 -7.29 -13.76 9.75
CA GLY A 27 -6.50 -14.58 10.65
C GLY A 27 -5.02 -14.71 10.24
N GLY A 28 -4.24 -15.41 11.06
CA GLY A 28 -2.79 -15.54 10.87
C GLY A 28 -1.99 -14.47 11.60
N GLU A 29 -0.76 -14.25 11.14
CA GLU A 29 0.19 -13.33 11.77
C GLU A 29 -0.10 -11.88 11.32
N VAL A 30 -0.11 -10.96 12.27
CA VAL A 30 -0.36 -9.53 12.01
C VAL A 30 0.78 -8.71 12.61
N THR A 31 1.47 -7.97 11.75
CA THR A 31 2.41 -6.91 12.13
C THR A 31 1.73 -5.56 11.92
N GLU A 32 1.71 -4.71 12.95
CA GLU A 32 0.98 -3.45 12.91
C GLU A 32 1.88 -2.25 13.20
N PHE A 33 1.74 -1.21 12.38
CA PHE A 33 2.42 0.07 12.50
C PHE A 33 1.41 1.22 12.53
N PHE A 34 1.79 2.31 13.20
CA PHE A 34 1.02 3.53 13.36
C PHE A 34 1.90 4.72 12.99
N LEU A 35 1.40 5.56 12.09
CA LEU A 35 2.05 6.78 11.67
C LEU A 35 1.40 7.97 12.40
N PRO A 36 2.18 8.92 12.94
CA PRO A 36 3.63 9.05 12.80
C PRO A 36 4.46 8.30 13.85
N ARG A 37 3.87 7.58 14.81
CA ARG A 37 4.63 6.98 15.94
C ARG A 37 5.80 6.11 15.49
N ASP A 38 5.57 5.24 14.52
CA ASP A 38 6.54 4.24 14.06
C ASP A 38 7.36 4.73 12.86
N PHE A 39 6.98 5.86 12.25
CA PHE A 39 7.77 6.61 11.27
C PHE A 39 7.22 8.04 11.08
N SER A 40 8.06 9.05 11.33
CA SER A 40 7.65 10.47 11.35
C SER A 40 8.53 11.40 10.52
N ASP A 41 9.72 10.99 10.08
CA ASP A 41 10.64 11.87 9.37
C ASP A 41 10.05 12.27 8.01
N TYR A 42 10.07 13.57 7.69
CA TYR A 42 9.43 14.10 6.48
C TYR A 42 10.29 13.91 5.23
N CYS A 43 9.68 13.52 4.11
CA CYS A 43 10.41 13.41 2.85
C CYS A 43 10.86 14.82 2.42
N ILE A 44 12.17 15.05 2.38
CA ILE A 44 12.75 16.35 2.00
C ILE A 44 12.93 16.52 0.47
N GLY A 45 12.44 15.57 -0.33
CA GLY A 45 12.52 15.67 -1.80
C GLY A 45 13.95 15.65 -2.38
N CYS A 46 14.95 15.19 -1.63
CA CYS A 46 16.36 15.23 -2.05
C CYS A 46 16.72 14.33 -3.25
N ALA A 47 15.78 13.46 -3.68
CA ALA A 47 15.91 12.54 -4.81
C ALA A 47 17.08 11.51 -4.74
N GLN A 48 17.84 11.44 -3.65
CA GLN A 48 18.97 10.50 -3.49
C GLN A 48 18.55 9.03 -3.64
N CYS A 49 17.36 8.69 -3.16
CA CYS A 49 16.78 7.35 -3.31
C CYS A 49 16.40 6.98 -4.75
N PHE A 50 16.37 7.96 -5.67
CA PHE A 50 16.21 7.73 -7.11
C PHE A 50 17.57 7.78 -7.81
N SER A 51 18.31 8.87 -7.65
CA SER A 51 19.52 9.16 -8.43
C SER A 51 20.74 8.33 -8.04
N VAL A 52 20.79 7.81 -6.82
CA VAL A 52 21.92 7.02 -6.32
C VAL A 52 21.42 5.61 -5.96
N ALA A 53 20.90 5.43 -4.75
CA ALA A 53 20.44 4.13 -4.26
C ALA A 53 19.44 4.32 -3.12
N ALA A 54 18.61 3.31 -2.88
CA ALA A 54 17.55 3.38 -1.86
C ALA A 54 18.10 3.70 -0.46
N ASP A 55 19.29 3.16 -0.13
CA ASP A 55 20.02 3.36 1.12
C ASP A 55 20.59 4.78 1.29
N LYS A 56 20.51 5.63 0.27
CA LYS A 56 20.95 7.03 0.33
C LYS A 56 19.84 7.98 0.75
N CYS A 57 18.64 7.49 1.03
CA CYS A 57 17.67 8.27 1.77
C CYS A 57 18.21 8.52 3.20
N PRO A 58 18.23 9.77 3.71
CA PRO A 58 18.66 10.03 5.09
C PRO A 58 17.77 9.32 6.13
N HIS A 59 16.57 8.91 5.73
CA HIS A 59 15.61 8.20 6.57
C HIS A 59 15.55 6.69 6.23
N PHE A 60 16.52 6.14 5.51
CA PHE A 60 16.47 4.74 5.04
C PHE A 60 16.35 3.74 6.19
N GLU A 61 17.21 3.84 7.21
CA GLU A 61 17.24 2.89 8.33
C GLU A 61 15.94 2.92 9.14
N LYS A 62 15.38 4.10 9.39
CA LYS A 62 14.14 4.27 10.14
C LYS A 62 12.91 3.68 9.43
N GLN A 63 12.95 3.56 8.10
CA GLN A 63 11.87 2.93 7.33
C GLN A 63 11.94 1.40 7.33
N GLN A 64 13.10 0.81 7.63
CA GLN A 64 13.32 -0.63 7.45
C GLN A 64 12.32 -1.52 8.18
N PRO A 65 11.89 -1.23 9.43
CA PRO A 65 10.89 -2.06 10.10
C PRO A 65 9.60 -2.21 9.29
N ILE A 66 9.09 -1.10 8.74
CA ILE A 66 7.87 -1.09 7.93
C ILE A 66 8.12 -1.78 6.58
N LEU A 67 9.24 -1.47 5.91
CA LEU A 67 9.52 -1.99 4.57
C LEU A 67 9.76 -3.50 4.57
N LYS A 68 10.47 -4.04 5.58
CA LYS A 68 10.68 -5.48 5.72
C LYS A 68 9.36 -6.20 5.97
N ALA A 69 8.52 -5.68 6.86
CA ALA A 69 7.19 -6.24 7.09
C ALA A 69 6.30 -6.22 5.83
N MET A 70 6.38 -5.15 5.03
CA MET A 70 5.68 -5.10 3.73
C MET A 70 6.21 -6.12 2.72
N ASP A 71 7.54 -6.29 2.65
CA ASP A 71 8.17 -7.23 1.72
C ASP A 71 7.88 -8.69 2.11
N GLU A 72 7.72 -8.99 3.41
CA GLU A 72 7.39 -10.32 3.93
C GLU A 72 5.88 -10.64 3.94
N ALA A 73 5.01 -9.63 3.97
CA ALA A 73 3.56 -9.86 4.11
C ALA A 73 2.90 -10.42 2.83
N ASP A 74 1.89 -11.26 2.99
CA ASP A 74 0.99 -11.68 1.90
C ASP A 74 -0.08 -10.61 1.60
N LEU A 75 -0.49 -9.88 2.66
CA LEU A 75 -1.54 -8.87 2.64
C LEU A 75 -1.05 -7.56 3.24
N ILE A 76 -1.26 -6.46 2.52
CA ILE A 76 -1.00 -5.09 3.00
C ILE A 76 -2.33 -4.40 3.26
N ILE A 77 -2.57 -3.94 4.48
CA ILE A 77 -3.72 -3.10 4.83
C ILE A 77 -3.21 -1.68 5.11
N LEU A 78 -3.62 -0.73 4.28
CA LEU A 78 -3.39 0.69 4.52
C LEU A 78 -4.67 1.31 5.04
N THR A 79 -4.60 1.93 6.21
CA THR A 79 -5.75 2.61 6.82
C THR A 79 -5.44 4.10 6.93
N SER A 80 -6.35 4.96 6.49
CA SER A 80 -6.23 6.40 6.71
C SER A 80 -7.62 7.02 6.83
N PRO A 81 -7.95 7.73 7.93
CA PRO A 81 -9.13 8.57 7.93
C PRO A 81 -9.02 9.64 6.83
N VAL A 82 -10.17 10.12 6.39
CA VAL A 82 -10.26 11.17 5.37
C VAL A 82 -10.08 12.53 6.06
N TYR A 83 -8.97 13.20 5.78
CA TYR A 83 -8.77 14.60 6.15
C TYR A 83 -8.64 15.43 4.88
N VAL A 84 -9.54 16.41 4.73
CA VAL A 84 -9.61 17.30 3.56
C VAL A 84 -9.58 16.51 2.24
N TYR A 85 -10.37 15.45 2.15
CA TYR A 85 -10.51 14.59 0.95
C TYR A 85 -9.28 13.76 0.56
N HIS A 86 -8.27 13.70 1.42
CA HIS A 86 -7.03 12.97 1.17
C HIS A 86 -6.70 12.03 2.32
N VAL A 87 -5.64 11.24 2.11
CA VAL A 87 -4.97 10.57 3.21
C VAL A 87 -4.45 11.57 4.23
N THR A 88 -4.26 11.10 5.46
CA THR A 88 -3.62 11.89 6.51
C THR A 88 -2.19 12.25 6.15
N ALA A 89 -1.69 13.36 6.71
CA ALA A 89 -0.32 13.81 6.47
C ALA A 89 0.75 12.73 6.80
N PRO A 90 0.65 11.94 7.89
CA PRO A 90 1.59 10.86 8.16
C PRO A 90 1.55 9.74 7.11
N MET A 91 0.35 9.32 6.67
CA MET A 91 0.22 8.35 5.58
C MET A 91 0.83 8.90 4.29
N LYS A 92 0.52 10.15 3.92
CA LYS A 92 1.10 10.80 2.74
C LYS A 92 2.63 10.86 2.82
N ASN A 93 3.17 11.24 3.97
CA ASN A 93 4.61 11.29 4.21
C ASN A 93 5.28 9.93 4.03
N PHE A 94 4.67 8.86 4.55
CA PHE A 94 5.16 7.51 4.31
C PHE A 94 5.16 7.17 2.81
N LEU A 95 4.06 7.43 2.11
CA LEU A 95 3.94 7.18 0.66
C LEU A 95 4.97 7.96 -0.16
N ASP A 96 5.27 9.21 0.22
CA ASP A 96 6.24 10.09 -0.46
C ASP A 96 7.67 9.55 -0.42
N HIS A 97 8.02 8.78 0.60
CA HIS A 97 9.33 8.12 0.66
C HIS A 97 9.44 6.91 -0.29
N GLN A 98 8.31 6.33 -0.72
CA GLN A 98 8.30 5.07 -1.46
C GLN A 98 8.24 5.22 -2.98
N GLY A 99 8.36 6.45 -3.50
CA GLY A 99 8.32 6.71 -4.95
C GLY A 99 9.38 5.91 -5.72
N HIS A 100 10.57 5.72 -5.15
CA HIS A 100 11.66 4.95 -5.78
C HIS A 100 11.32 3.46 -5.96
N ARG A 101 10.29 2.95 -5.26
CA ARG A 101 9.80 1.56 -5.36
C ARG A 101 8.69 1.43 -6.42
N TRP A 102 8.33 2.49 -7.13
CA TRP A 102 7.32 2.43 -8.19
C TRP A 102 7.84 1.66 -9.40
N MET A 103 6.93 1.11 -10.21
CA MET A 103 7.23 0.26 -11.36
C MET A 103 8.09 0.94 -12.42
N VAL A 104 8.09 2.26 -12.49
CA VAL A 104 8.98 2.98 -13.41
C VAL A 104 10.42 3.01 -12.91
N HIS A 105 10.66 2.75 -11.63
CA HIS A 105 11.95 2.76 -10.95
C HIS A 105 12.36 1.35 -10.52
N ARG A 106 12.42 1.06 -9.22
CA ARG A 106 12.97 -0.19 -8.67
C ARG A 106 11.91 -0.92 -7.82
N PRO A 107 10.82 -1.43 -8.42
CA PRO A 107 9.76 -2.11 -7.67
C PRO A 107 10.25 -3.45 -7.14
N ARG A 108 9.73 -3.87 -5.99
CA ARG A 108 10.10 -5.14 -5.36
C ARG A 108 9.37 -6.32 -6.00
N PRO A 109 10.05 -7.40 -6.45
CA PRO A 109 9.40 -8.56 -7.08
C PRO A 109 8.34 -9.20 -6.18
N GLU A 110 8.55 -9.18 -4.87
CA GLU A 110 7.65 -9.73 -3.86
C GLU A 110 6.26 -9.08 -3.94
N MET A 111 6.17 -7.80 -4.32
CA MET A 111 4.90 -7.06 -4.41
C MET A 111 3.95 -7.61 -5.47
N PHE A 112 4.47 -8.24 -6.52
CA PHE A 112 3.69 -8.75 -7.66
C PHE A 112 2.87 -10.01 -7.35
N HIS A 113 2.95 -10.51 -6.12
CA HIS A 113 2.21 -11.68 -5.63
C HIS A 113 1.25 -11.35 -4.49
N LYS A 114 1.24 -10.09 -4.03
CA LYS A 114 0.51 -9.66 -2.82
C LYS A 114 -0.92 -9.23 -3.12
N GLN A 115 -1.70 -9.16 -2.05
CA GLN A 115 -2.98 -8.47 -2.01
C GLN A 115 -2.88 -7.22 -1.15
N ALA A 116 -3.74 -6.23 -1.39
CA ALA A 116 -3.82 -5.08 -0.51
C ALA A 116 -5.24 -4.54 -0.35
N VAL A 117 -5.46 -3.79 0.73
CA VAL A 117 -6.72 -3.09 1.01
C VAL A 117 -6.43 -1.66 1.43
N CYS A 118 -7.09 -0.71 0.77
CA CYS A 118 -7.16 0.69 1.21
C CYS A 118 -8.45 0.91 2.01
N ILE A 119 -8.33 1.37 3.24
CA ILE A 119 -9.47 1.60 4.14
C ILE A 119 -9.50 3.07 4.56
N SER A 120 -10.64 3.71 4.37
CA SER A 120 -10.88 5.07 4.84
C SER A 120 -12.28 5.27 5.40
N THR A 121 -12.36 6.13 6.42
CA THR A 121 -13.63 6.60 6.95
C THR A 121 -13.65 8.11 7.07
N ALA A 122 -14.84 8.70 6.92
CA ALA A 122 -15.07 10.13 7.11
C ALA A 122 -16.39 10.37 7.85
N ALA A 123 -16.60 11.59 8.34
CA ALA A 123 -17.93 12.01 8.79
C ALA A 123 -18.95 12.03 7.62
N GLY A 124 -18.51 12.37 6.41
CA GLY A 124 -19.40 12.53 5.24
C GLY A 124 -18.82 11.99 3.93
N ALA A 125 -17.83 12.67 3.35
CA ALA A 125 -17.35 12.39 1.99
C ALA A 125 -15.81 12.30 1.92
N GLY A 126 -15.27 12.06 0.72
CA GLY A 126 -13.82 12.05 0.43
C GLY A 126 -13.14 10.66 0.42
N MET A 127 -13.84 9.59 0.79
CA MET A 127 -13.26 8.23 0.83
C MET A 127 -12.75 7.75 -0.55
N LYS A 128 -13.34 8.22 -1.65
CA LYS A 128 -12.93 7.83 -3.01
C LYS A 128 -11.53 8.33 -3.34
N SER A 129 -11.24 9.60 -3.09
CA SER A 129 -9.93 10.23 -3.34
C SER A 129 -8.90 9.72 -2.33
N THR A 130 -9.23 9.67 -1.04
CA THR A 130 -8.34 9.10 -0.01
C THR A 130 -7.93 7.65 -0.32
N ASN A 131 -8.87 6.78 -0.70
CA ASN A 131 -8.51 5.42 -1.09
C ASN A 131 -7.71 5.37 -2.40
N LYS A 132 -7.87 6.38 -3.28
CA LYS A 132 -7.09 6.50 -4.52
C LYS A 132 -5.63 6.83 -4.21
N ASP A 133 -5.35 7.75 -3.28
CA ASP A 133 -4.00 8.12 -2.87
C ASP A 133 -3.17 6.89 -2.46
N MET A 134 -3.75 6.02 -1.63
CA MET A 134 -3.13 4.74 -1.23
C MET A 134 -3.08 3.73 -2.39
N GLN A 135 -4.17 3.62 -3.18
CA GLN A 135 -4.28 2.65 -4.27
C GLN A 135 -3.27 2.91 -5.39
N ASP A 136 -2.99 4.17 -5.72
CA ASP A 136 -2.03 4.52 -6.76
C ASP A 136 -0.65 3.98 -6.38
N SER A 137 -0.20 4.22 -5.14
CA SER A 137 1.07 3.69 -4.65
C SER A 137 1.13 2.16 -4.71
N LEU A 138 0.10 1.47 -4.23
CA LEU A 138 0.03 -0.01 -4.30
C LEU A 138 0.06 -0.53 -5.74
N PHE A 139 -0.66 0.12 -6.65
CA PHE A 139 -0.63 -0.23 -8.07
C PHE A 139 0.78 -0.08 -8.63
N PHE A 140 1.43 1.07 -8.40
CA PHE A 140 2.77 1.34 -8.92
C PHE A 140 3.84 0.49 -8.25
N TRP A 141 3.68 0.07 -7.00
CA TRP A 141 4.58 -0.92 -6.38
C TRP A 141 4.44 -2.33 -6.98
N GLY A 142 3.43 -2.57 -7.82
CA GLY A 142 3.22 -3.83 -8.53
C GLY A 142 2.13 -4.73 -7.95
N VAL A 143 1.43 -4.31 -6.88
CA VAL A 143 0.40 -5.13 -6.22
C VAL A 143 -0.76 -5.43 -7.17
N PRO A 144 -1.00 -6.70 -7.55
CA PRO A 144 -1.98 -7.03 -8.58
C PRO A 144 -3.43 -6.82 -8.19
N LYS A 145 -3.73 -6.96 -6.89
CA LYS A 145 -5.10 -6.98 -6.39
C LYS A 145 -5.25 -6.05 -5.20
N VAL A 146 -5.92 -4.93 -5.44
CA VAL A 146 -6.19 -3.91 -4.42
C VAL A 146 -7.69 -3.78 -4.20
N TYR A 147 -8.14 -4.00 -2.97
CA TYR A 147 -9.51 -3.79 -2.51
C TYR A 147 -9.64 -2.42 -1.84
N LYS A 148 -10.88 -1.94 -1.71
CA LYS A 148 -11.16 -0.64 -1.08
C LYS A 148 -12.38 -0.75 -0.18
N ILE A 149 -12.27 -0.21 1.03
CA ILE A 149 -13.39 0.01 1.94
C ILE A 149 -13.43 1.52 2.22
N GLY A 150 -14.56 2.15 1.92
CA GLY A 150 -14.76 3.57 2.13
C GLY A 150 -16.14 3.79 2.74
N ILE A 151 -16.20 4.24 3.99
CA ILE A 151 -17.47 4.35 4.72
C ILE A 151 -17.60 5.72 5.38
N ALA A 152 -18.72 6.40 5.13
CA ALA A 152 -19.13 7.58 5.88
C ALA A 152 -19.67 7.12 7.23
N VAL A 153 -18.88 7.26 8.29
CA VAL A 153 -19.22 6.77 9.63
C VAL A 153 -20.12 7.73 10.41
N ARG A 154 -20.22 8.98 9.95
CA ARG A 154 -21.08 10.04 10.55
C ARG A 154 -20.86 10.20 12.06
N SER A 155 -19.67 9.86 12.54
CA SER A 155 -19.24 9.97 13.93
C SER A 155 -17.74 10.21 14.02
N VAL A 156 -17.32 10.93 15.05
CA VAL A 156 -15.92 11.13 15.42
C VAL A 156 -15.37 10.02 16.32
N ASN A 157 -16.24 9.39 17.11
CA ASN A 157 -15.88 8.30 18.02
C ASN A 157 -16.43 6.97 17.47
N TRP A 158 -15.59 5.93 17.50
CA TRP A 158 -15.98 4.58 17.13
C TRP A 158 -17.20 4.10 17.92
N ASP A 159 -17.22 4.36 19.23
CA ASP A 159 -18.24 3.79 20.13
C ASP A 159 -19.64 4.30 19.81
N THR A 160 -19.74 5.54 19.32
CA THR A 160 -21.00 6.17 18.95
C THR A 160 -21.41 5.95 17.48
N VAL A 161 -20.68 5.11 16.74
CA VAL A 161 -21.10 4.72 15.38
C VAL A 161 -22.41 3.93 15.46
N SER A 162 -23.44 4.43 14.75
CA SER A 162 -24.78 3.84 14.78
C SER A 162 -24.80 2.35 14.40
N PRO A 163 -25.72 1.53 14.96
CA PRO A 163 -25.84 0.11 14.63
C PRO A 163 -25.98 -0.16 13.12
N LYS A 164 -26.74 0.68 12.41
CA LYS A 164 -26.92 0.58 10.95
C LYS A 164 -25.59 0.75 10.19
N ILE A 165 -24.71 1.63 10.66
CA ILE A 165 -23.39 1.83 10.05
C ILE A 165 -22.45 0.68 10.43
N ARG A 166 -22.49 0.20 11.68
CA ARG A 166 -21.72 -0.99 12.09
C ARG A 166 -22.06 -2.21 11.25
N GLN A 167 -23.35 -2.47 10.99
CA GLN A 167 -23.76 -3.56 10.10
C GLN A 167 -23.21 -3.40 8.66
N LYS A 168 -23.20 -2.16 8.12
CA LYS A 168 -22.60 -1.89 6.80
C LYS A 168 -21.09 -2.13 6.79
N ILE A 169 -20.41 -1.78 7.88
CA ILE A 169 -18.99 -2.06 8.08
C ILE A 169 -18.76 -3.57 8.04
N ASP A 170 -19.50 -4.34 8.83
CA ASP A 170 -19.35 -5.79 8.92
C ASP A 170 -19.56 -6.45 7.55
N GLN A 171 -20.62 -6.08 6.83
CA GLN A 171 -20.88 -6.60 5.48
C GLN A 171 -19.76 -6.26 4.49
N ALA A 172 -19.21 -5.05 4.54
CA ALA A 172 -18.11 -4.63 3.66
C ALA A 172 -16.81 -5.39 3.99
N VAL A 173 -16.54 -5.59 5.28
CA VAL A 173 -15.41 -6.35 5.78
C VAL A 173 -15.55 -7.82 5.40
N ASP A 174 -16.70 -8.46 5.64
CA ASP A 174 -16.97 -9.87 5.29
C ASP A 174 -16.79 -10.12 3.79
N LYS A 175 -17.39 -9.27 2.95
CA LYS A 175 -17.28 -9.37 1.50
C LYS A 175 -15.84 -9.20 1.02
N THR A 176 -15.05 -8.38 1.70
CA THR A 176 -13.65 -8.14 1.36
C THR A 176 -12.77 -9.30 1.83
N ALA A 177 -12.97 -9.77 3.07
CA ALA A 177 -12.28 -10.92 3.64
C ALA A 177 -12.48 -12.18 2.78
N ALA A 178 -13.72 -12.50 2.41
CA ALA A 178 -14.04 -13.64 1.57
C ALA A 178 -13.29 -13.59 0.21
N LYS A 179 -13.16 -12.40 -0.39
CA LYS A 179 -12.40 -12.24 -1.64
C LYS A 179 -10.90 -12.42 -1.43
N ILE A 180 -10.34 -11.92 -0.34
CA ILE A 180 -8.91 -12.05 -0.03
C ILE A 180 -8.56 -13.51 0.21
N LEU A 181 -9.34 -14.22 1.03
CA LEU A 181 -9.13 -15.63 1.33
C LEU A 181 -9.26 -16.50 0.08
N LYS A 182 -10.27 -16.25 -0.77
CA LYS A 182 -10.43 -16.95 -2.05
C LYS A 182 -9.20 -16.83 -2.96
N ASN A 183 -8.55 -15.67 -2.94
CA ASN A 183 -7.42 -15.35 -3.82
C ASN A 183 -6.05 -15.62 -3.18
N ASN A 184 -5.99 -16.05 -1.92
CA ASN A 184 -4.74 -16.33 -1.22
C ASN A 184 -3.88 -17.34 -2.01
N GLY A 185 -2.60 -17.02 -2.23
CA GLY A 185 -1.66 -17.82 -3.02
C GLY A 185 -1.98 -17.94 -4.52
N LYS A 186 -3.05 -17.29 -5.02
CA LYS A 186 -3.53 -17.41 -6.40
C LYS A 186 -3.44 -16.10 -7.19
N VAL A 187 -2.99 -15.02 -6.54
CA VAL A 187 -2.96 -13.70 -7.15
C VAL A 187 -1.87 -13.60 -8.20
N LYS A 188 -2.25 -13.08 -9.38
CA LYS A 188 -1.34 -12.80 -10.49
C LYS A 188 -1.65 -11.43 -11.08
N PRO A 189 -0.65 -10.72 -11.63
CA PRO A 189 -0.85 -9.47 -12.37
C PRO A 189 -1.91 -9.59 -13.47
N GLY A 190 -2.89 -8.69 -13.43
CA GLY A 190 -3.89 -8.54 -14.47
C GLY A 190 -3.35 -7.81 -15.70
N ILE A 191 -4.20 -7.63 -16.72
CA ILE A 191 -3.82 -6.99 -18.00
C ILE A 191 -3.25 -5.59 -17.78
N LYS A 192 -3.87 -4.78 -16.90
CA LYS A 192 -3.41 -3.41 -16.60
C LYS A 192 -1.96 -3.39 -16.08
N THR A 193 -1.66 -4.19 -15.05
CA THR A 193 -0.31 -4.27 -14.47
C THR A 193 0.70 -4.81 -15.49
N LYS A 194 0.33 -5.85 -16.26
CA LYS A 194 1.19 -6.40 -17.32
C LYS A 194 1.48 -5.40 -18.44
N GLY A 195 0.46 -4.65 -18.86
CA GLY A 195 0.58 -3.61 -19.87
C GLY A 195 1.51 -2.49 -19.39
N PHE A 196 1.26 -1.96 -18.19
CA PHE A 196 2.12 -0.92 -17.60
C PHE A 196 3.57 -1.40 -17.44
N PHE A 197 3.77 -2.61 -16.88
CA PHE A 197 5.09 -3.22 -16.78
C PHE A 197 5.79 -3.35 -18.13
N SER A 198 5.05 -3.67 -19.20
CA SER A 198 5.62 -3.79 -20.55
C SER A 198 6.06 -2.43 -21.11
N VAL A 199 5.34 -1.35 -20.81
CA VAL A 199 5.78 0.02 -21.14
C VAL A 199 7.05 0.36 -20.36
N MET A 200 7.08 0.08 -19.05
CA MET A 200 8.27 0.35 -18.22
C MET A 200 9.47 -0.46 -18.69
N ARG A 201 9.28 -1.74 -19.04
CA ARG A 201 10.29 -2.59 -19.66
C ARG A 201 10.87 -1.94 -20.92
N MET A 202 10.02 -1.42 -21.82
CA MET A 202 10.48 -0.78 -23.05
C MET A 202 11.35 0.45 -22.74
N LEU A 203 10.92 1.30 -21.81
CA LEU A 203 11.68 2.48 -21.39
C LEU A 203 13.04 2.09 -20.78
N GLN A 204 13.04 1.10 -19.89
CA GLN A 204 14.23 0.64 -19.20
C GLN A 204 15.22 -0.07 -20.13
N SER A 205 14.74 -0.81 -21.14
CA SER A 205 15.60 -1.40 -22.17
C SER A 205 16.30 -0.37 -23.06
N LYS A 206 15.83 0.89 -23.11
CA LYS A 206 16.42 1.99 -23.88
C LYS A 206 17.34 2.90 -23.05
N GLY A 207 17.79 2.44 -21.88
CA GLY A 207 18.65 3.22 -20.99
C GLY A 207 17.94 3.82 -19.77
N GLY A 208 16.61 3.63 -19.66
CA GLY A 208 15.84 4.00 -18.47
C GLY A 208 15.66 5.50 -18.25
N LEU A 209 14.98 5.85 -17.14
CA LEU A 209 14.90 7.24 -16.68
C LEU A 209 16.18 7.68 -15.95
N SER A 210 16.94 6.72 -15.43
CA SER A 210 18.19 6.92 -14.75
C SER A 210 19.06 5.67 -14.88
N LYS A 211 20.38 5.84 -14.80
CA LYS A 211 21.33 4.72 -14.83
C LYS A 211 21.04 3.67 -13.73
N PRO A 212 20.79 4.03 -12.45
CA PRO A 212 20.45 3.05 -11.42
C PRO A 212 19.18 2.24 -11.70
N ASP A 213 18.16 2.86 -12.30
CA ASP A 213 16.92 2.15 -12.64
C ASP A 213 17.16 1.15 -13.78
N ALA A 214 17.87 1.56 -14.84
CA ALA A 214 18.16 0.69 -15.98
C ALA A 214 19.03 -0.52 -15.56
N GLU A 215 20.03 -0.28 -14.71
CA GLU A 215 20.88 -1.33 -14.13
C GLU A 215 20.08 -2.30 -13.29
N TYR A 216 19.17 -1.80 -12.44
CA TYR A 216 18.27 -2.64 -11.65
C TYR A 216 17.40 -3.54 -12.54
N TRP A 217 16.74 -2.98 -13.56
CA TRP A 217 15.88 -3.73 -14.47
C TRP A 217 16.65 -4.79 -15.27
N LYS A 218 17.89 -4.47 -15.69
CA LYS A 218 18.79 -5.40 -16.35
C LYS A 218 19.21 -6.52 -15.41
N ALA A 219 19.59 -6.20 -14.17
CA ALA A 219 19.97 -7.18 -13.16
C ALA A 219 18.82 -8.14 -12.81
N MET A 220 17.59 -7.65 -12.75
CA MET A 220 16.39 -8.47 -12.59
C MET A 220 16.04 -9.32 -13.83
N GLY A 221 16.72 -9.08 -14.98
CA GLY A 221 16.45 -9.72 -16.27
C GLY A 221 15.12 -9.31 -16.89
N TRP A 222 14.51 -8.23 -16.40
CA TRP A 222 13.17 -7.77 -16.80
C TRP A 222 13.17 -7.05 -18.15
N THR A 223 14.31 -6.49 -18.56
CA THR A 223 14.53 -6.03 -19.94
C THR A 223 14.49 -7.19 -20.94
N GLY A 224 14.89 -8.39 -20.50
CA GLY A 224 14.78 -9.65 -21.24
C GLY A 224 13.46 -10.39 -21.01
N ASN A 225 13.54 -11.72 -20.86
CA ASN A 225 12.37 -12.61 -20.83
C ASN A 225 11.79 -12.86 -19.42
N LYS A 226 12.51 -12.47 -18.36
CA LYS A 226 12.04 -12.67 -16.96
C LYS A 226 10.92 -11.70 -16.61
N ARG A 227 10.03 -12.11 -15.70
CA ARG A 227 8.95 -11.27 -15.16
C ARG A 227 8.87 -11.46 -13.65
N PRO A 228 8.53 -10.44 -12.86
CA PRO A 228 8.48 -10.56 -11.40
C PRO A 228 7.42 -11.54 -10.89
N TRP A 229 6.45 -11.88 -11.74
CA TRP A 229 5.35 -12.81 -11.41
C TRP A 229 5.50 -14.21 -12.04
N LYS A 230 6.67 -14.52 -12.61
CA LYS A 230 6.97 -15.83 -13.21
C LYS A 230 7.99 -16.57 -12.37
#